data_AF-A0A961QTF0-F1
#
_entry.id   AF-A0A961QTF0-F1
#
_cell.length_a   1.000
_cell.length_b   1.000
_cell.length_c   1.000
_cell.angle_alpha   90.00
_cell.angle_beta   90.00
_cell.angle_gamma   90.00
#
_symmetry.space_group_name_H-M   'P 1'
#
loop_
_entity.id
_entity.type
_entity.pdbx_description
1 polymer ?
#
loop_
_entity_poly.entity_id
_entity_poly.type
_entity_poly.pdbx_seq_one_letter_code
_entity_poly.pdbx_strand_id
1 'polypeptide(L)'
;TCPTCSGQGKVRAQQGFFTVERTCPTCSGRGQIIKNPCKSCAGAGRVRKDRTLNVNIPAGVETGTRIRLAGEGEAGLRGGPSGDLYIFIEVEAHPIFERDNQNLYCRIPVSMITAA
;
A
#
# COMPACT_ATOMS: atom_id res chain seq x y z
N THR A 1 -18.16 -5.41 -23.57
CA THR A 1 -17.38 -6.62 -23.92
C THR A 1 -16.51 -6.35 -25.15
N CYS A 2 -15.29 -6.90 -25.17
CA CYS A 2 -14.38 -6.78 -26.31
C CYS A 2 -14.70 -7.86 -27.36
N PRO A 3 -14.91 -7.51 -28.65
CA PRO A 3 -15.25 -8.49 -29.68
C PRO A 3 -14.10 -9.44 -30.01
N THR A 4 -12.84 -8.99 -29.88
CA THR A 4 -11.66 -9.79 -30.24
C THR A 4 -11.34 -10.89 -29.24
N CYS A 5 -11.68 -10.73 -27.96
CA CYS A 5 -11.41 -11.73 -26.91
C CYS A 5 -12.66 -12.20 -26.17
N SER A 6 -13.85 -11.80 -26.61
CA SER A 6 -15.14 -12.17 -26.00
C SER A 6 -15.20 -12.02 -24.48
N GLY A 7 -14.54 -10.99 -23.92
CA GLY A 7 -14.50 -10.78 -22.46
C GLY A 7 -13.30 -11.37 -21.74
N GLN A 8 -12.53 -12.26 -22.37
CA GLN A 8 -11.44 -13.01 -21.73
C GLN A 8 -10.21 -12.16 -21.42
N GLY A 9 -10.02 -11.02 -22.09
CA GLY A 9 -8.84 -10.16 -21.95
C GLY A 9 -7.56 -10.71 -22.60
N LYS A 10 -7.54 -11.99 -22.97
CA LYS A 10 -6.43 -12.67 -23.64
C LYS A 10 -6.88 -13.32 -24.95
N VAL A 11 -5.95 -13.51 -25.88
CA VAL A 11 -6.15 -14.23 -27.14
C VAL A 11 -5.11 -15.35 -27.25
N ARG A 12 -5.52 -16.50 -27.77
CA ARG A 12 -4.61 -17.62 -28.00
C ARG A 12 -4.13 -17.57 -29.44
N ALA A 13 -2.82 -17.56 -29.64
CA ALA A 13 -2.19 -17.68 -30.95
C ALA A 13 -1.57 -19.07 -31.05
N GLN A 14 -1.99 -19.85 -32.04
CA GLN A 14 -1.44 -21.18 -32.30
C GLN A 14 -0.41 -21.07 -33.43
N GLN A 15 0.84 -21.46 -33.16
CA GLN A 15 1.88 -21.57 -34.16
C GLN A 15 2.41 -23.00 -34.13
N GLY A 16 1.96 -23.81 -35.08
CA GLY A 16 2.21 -25.25 -35.11
C GLY A 16 1.62 -25.95 -33.87
N PHE A 17 2.48 -26.66 -33.13
CA PHE A 17 2.11 -27.42 -31.93
C PHE A 17 2.10 -26.57 -30.65
N PHE A 18 2.57 -25.32 -30.69
CA PHE A 18 2.60 -24.43 -29.53
C PHE A 18 1.40 -23.49 -29.53
N THR A 19 0.68 -23.43 -28.40
CA THR A 19 -0.36 -22.42 -28.16
C THR A 19 0.20 -21.39 -27.19
N VAL A 20 0.34 -20.15 -27.64
CA VAL A 20 0.81 -19.03 -26.82
C VAL A 20 -0.36 -18.13 -26.49
N GLU A 21 -0.55 -17.87 -25.20
CA GLU A 21 -1.53 -16.89 -24.74
C GLU A 21 -0.90 -15.50 -24.73
N ARG A 22 -1.52 -14.55 -25.44
CA ARG A 22 -1.10 -13.15 -25.49
C ARG A 22 -2.21 -12.25 -24.96
N THR A 23 -1.84 -11.10 -24.41
CA THR A 23 -2.81 -10.07 -24.05
C THR A 23 -3.58 -9.62 -25.29
N CYS A 24 -4.90 -9.45 -25.17
CA CYS A 24 -5.72 -9.04 -26.32
C CYS A 24 -5.29 -7.62 -26.77
N PRO A 25 -4.88 -7.41 -28.03
CA PRO A 25 -4.38 -6.12 -28.50
C PRO A 25 -5.48 -5.05 -28.47
N THR A 26 -6.73 -5.43 -28.73
CA THR A 26 -7.88 -4.51 -28.81
C THR A 26 -8.31 -3.93 -27.46
N CYS A 27 -8.14 -4.68 -26.37
CA CYS A 27 -8.56 -4.23 -25.04
C CYS A 27 -7.41 -4.16 -24.01
N SER A 28 -6.19 -4.47 -24.43
CA SER A 28 -4.99 -4.49 -23.60
C SER A 28 -5.19 -5.27 -22.29
N GLY A 29 -5.86 -6.43 -22.35
CA GLY A 29 -6.13 -7.23 -21.15
C GLY A 29 -7.44 -6.92 -20.43
N ARG A 30 -8.13 -5.80 -20.72
CA ARG A 30 -9.33 -5.37 -19.97
C ARG A 30 -10.57 -6.26 -20.16
N GLY A 31 -10.66 -7.02 -21.25
CA GLY A 31 -11.84 -7.83 -21.58
C GLY A 31 -13.04 -7.01 -22.10
N GLN A 32 -13.00 -5.69 -21.97
CA GLN A 32 -14.04 -4.78 -22.46
C GLN A 32 -13.43 -3.52 -23.07
N ILE A 33 -14.11 -2.99 -24.09
CA ILE A 33 -13.81 -1.70 -24.69
C ILE A 33 -14.73 -0.67 -24.04
N ILE A 34 -14.15 0.42 -23.54
CA ILE A 34 -14.88 1.52 -22.92
C ILE A 34 -15.21 2.52 -24.04
N LYS A 35 -16.44 2.47 -24.56
CA LYS A 35 -16.88 3.39 -25.64
C LYS A 35 -16.93 4.84 -25.18
N ASN A 36 -17.50 5.06 -24.00
CA ASN A 36 -17.65 6.37 -23.39
C ASN A 36 -16.85 6.39 -22.07
N PRO A 37 -15.57 6.79 -22.09
CA PRO A 37 -14.76 6.82 -20.88
C PRO A 37 -15.27 7.86 -19.90
N CYS A 38 -15.17 7.55 -18.61
CA CYS A 38 -15.52 8.49 -17.56
C CYS A 38 -14.56 9.70 -17.60
N LYS A 39 -15.08 10.92 -17.50
CA LYS A 39 -14.29 12.15 -17.57
C LYS A 39 -13.26 12.28 -16.45
N SER A 40 -13.55 11.75 -15.26
CA SER A 40 -12.67 11.88 -14.10
C SER A 40 -11.55 10.83 -14.03
N CYS A 41 -11.76 9.63 -14.59
CA CYS A 41 -10.78 8.54 -14.52
C CYS A 41 -10.28 8.04 -15.88
N ALA A 42 -10.80 8.59 -16.99
CA ALA A 42 -10.49 8.18 -18.36
C ALA A 42 -10.62 6.66 -18.61
N GLY A 43 -11.52 5.98 -17.88
CA GLY A 43 -11.71 4.54 -17.98
C GLY A 43 -10.71 3.69 -17.16
N ALA A 44 -9.90 4.30 -16.29
CA ALA A 44 -9.02 3.59 -15.36
C ALA A 44 -9.78 2.92 -14.21
N GLY A 45 -11.00 3.38 -13.89
CA GLY A 45 -11.82 2.83 -12.81
C GLY A 45 -11.42 3.29 -11.40
N ARG A 46 -10.42 4.17 -11.28
CA ARG A 46 -9.97 4.77 -10.02
C ARG A 46 -9.52 6.21 -10.24
N VAL A 47 -9.60 7.03 -9.19
CA VAL A 47 -9.13 8.41 -9.16
C VAL A 47 -8.29 8.62 -7.92
N ARG A 48 -7.23 9.41 -8.02
CA ARG A 48 -6.46 9.83 -6.85
C ARG A 48 -7.32 10.81 -6.04
N LYS A 49 -7.42 10.57 -4.74
CA LYS A 49 -8.08 11.44 -3.77
C LYS A 49 -7.22 11.52 -2.53
N ASP A 50 -7.14 12.70 -1.96
CA ASP A 50 -6.55 12.89 -0.64
C ASP A 50 -7.61 12.51 0.41
N ARG A 51 -7.18 11.75 1.42
CA ARG A 51 -8.00 11.33 2.56
C ARG A 51 -7.23 11.58 3.84
N THR A 52 -7.94 12.05 4.85
CA THR A 52 -7.42 12.16 6.22
C THR A 52 -7.92 10.94 7.00
N LEU A 53 -6.99 10.20 7.60
CA LEU A 53 -7.29 9.02 8.41
C LEU A 53 -6.87 9.30 9.85
N ASN A 54 -7.76 8.97 10.79
CA ASN A 54 -7.44 9.01 12.21
C ASN A 54 -6.86 7.67 12.64
N VAL A 55 -5.67 7.72 13.21
CA VAL A 55 -4.91 6.53 13.63
C VAL A 55 -4.60 6.66 15.10
N ASN A 56 -4.99 5.65 15.88
CA ASN A 56 -4.63 5.58 17.29
C ASN A 56 -3.32 4.80 17.43
N ILE A 57 -2.28 5.49 17.91
CA ILE A 57 -0.99 4.88 18.23
C ILE A 57 -1.06 4.43 19.71
N PRO A 58 -1.03 3.12 20.00
CA PRO A 58 -1.08 2.66 21.38
C PRO A 58 0.17 3.07 22.14
N ALA A 59 0.05 3.25 23.46
CA ALA A 59 1.19 3.58 24.30
C ALA A 59 2.21 2.43 24.31
N GLY A 60 3.49 2.77 24.38
CA GLY A 60 4.59 1.79 24.50
C GLY A 60 5.14 1.25 23.18
N VAL A 61 4.58 1.63 22.02
CA VAL A 61 5.11 1.21 20.71
C VAL A 61 6.58 1.54 20.53
N GLU A 62 7.33 0.64 19.90
CA GLU A 62 8.76 0.77 19.62
C GLU A 62 9.03 1.06 18.16
N THR A 63 10.24 1.54 17.87
CA THR A 63 10.71 1.68 16.49
C THR A 63 10.61 0.33 15.78
N GLY A 64 10.03 0.33 14.59
CA GLY A 64 9.75 -0.88 13.82
C GLY A 64 8.38 -1.51 14.09
N THR A 65 7.59 -0.97 15.03
CA THR A 65 6.19 -1.38 15.21
C THR A 65 5.39 -1.12 13.92
N ARG A 66 4.55 -2.08 13.55
CA ARG A 66 3.72 -2.04 12.33
C ARG A 66 2.25 -2.00 12.71
N ILE A 67 1.56 -0.94 12.30
CA ILE A 67 0.10 -0.82 12.45
C ILE A 67 -0.54 -1.06 11.08
N ARG A 68 -1.53 -1.96 11.03
CA ARG A 68 -2.31 -2.27 9.82
C ARG A 68 -3.69 -1.62 9.92
N LEU A 69 -4.02 -0.80 8.93
CA LEU A 69 -5.37 -0.27 8.71
C LEU A 69 -5.99 -1.01 7.52
N ALA A 70 -6.90 -1.93 7.85
CA ALA A 70 -7.51 -2.81 6.85
C ALA A 70 -8.44 -2.03 5.92
N GLY A 71 -8.30 -2.23 4.60
CA GLY A 71 -9.16 -1.61 3.58
C GLY A 71 -8.91 -0.13 3.31
N GLU A 72 -7.97 0.51 4.01
CA GLU A 72 -7.59 1.91 3.81
C GLU A 72 -6.41 2.10 2.83
N GLY A 73 -6.01 1.04 2.14
CA GLY A 73 -5.00 1.09 1.08
C GLY A 73 -5.58 1.50 -0.29
N GLU A 74 -4.82 1.24 -1.35
CA GLU A 74 -5.25 1.59 -2.71
C GLU A 74 -6.53 0.86 -3.14
N ALA A 75 -7.33 1.52 -3.98
CA ALA A 75 -8.51 0.90 -4.58
C ALA A 75 -8.13 -0.31 -5.44
N GLY A 76 -8.83 -1.43 -5.21
CA GLY A 76 -8.63 -2.67 -5.96
C GLY A 76 -8.95 -2.53 -7.44
N LEU A 77 -8.28 -3.35 -8.26
CA LEU A 77 -8.52 -3.42 -9.70
C LEU A 77 -9.73 -4.31 -9.99
N ARG A 78 -10.55 -3.93 -10.97
CA ARG A 78 -11.66 -4.74 -11.52
C ARG A 78 -12.67 -5.23 -10.49
N GLY A 79 -13.00 -4.39 -9.50
CA GLY A 79 -13.93 -4.76 -8.43
C GLY A 79 -13.30 -5.60 -7.32
N GLY A 80 -11.98 -5.77 -7.31
CA GLY A 80 -11.26 -6.28 -6.15
C GLY A 80 -11.38 -5.36 -4.94
N PRO A 81 -11.22 -5.90 -3.72
CA PRO A 81 -11.24 -5.09 -2.50
C PRO A 81 -10.09 -4.10 -2.49
N SER A 82 -10.22 -3.03 -1.69
CA SER A 82 -9.11 -2.14 -1.39
C SER A 82 -7.97 -2.90 -0.70
N GLY A 83 -6.75 -2.44 -0.91
CA GLY A 83 -5.59 -2.88 -0.14
C GLY A 83 -5.63 -2.38 1.30
N ASP A 84 -4.56 -2.65 2.03
CA ASP A 84 -4.37 -2.18 3.40
C ASP A 84 -3.30 -1.09 3.47
N LEU A 85 -3.42 -0.21 4.45
CA LEU A 85 -2.41 0.79 4.76
C LEU A 85 -1.55 0.28 5.93
N TYR A 86 -0.24 0.20 5.72
CA TYR A 86 0.73 -0.14 6.74
C TYR A 86 1.46 1.11 7.21
N ILE A 87 1.48 1.33 8.52
CA ILE A 87 2.18 2.44 9.16
C ILE A 87 3.36 1.86 9.93
N PHE A 88 4.55 2.37 9.62
CA PHE A 88 5.78 2.03 10.31
C PHE A 88 6.10 3.15 11.28
N ILE A 89 6.29 2.79 12.54
CA ILE A 89 6.59 3.74 13.59
C ILE A 89 8.09 3.82 13.76
N GLU A 90 8.60 5.04 13.79
CA GLU A 90 9.97 5.36 14.16
C GLU A 90 9.90 6.34 15.33
N VAL A 91 10.50 5.95 16.46
CA VAL A 91 10.57 6.80 17.64
C VAL A 91 11.82 7.65 17.53
N GLU A 92 11.65 8.97 17.54
CA GLU A 92 12.74 9.92 17.51
C GLU A 92 13.61 9.78 18.77
N ALA A 93 14.93 9.83 18.59
CA ALA A 93 15.87 9.74 19.70
C ALA A 93 15.76 10.99 20.59
N HIS A 94 15.61 10.76 21.90
CA HIS A 94 15.54 11.86 22.87
C HIS A 94 16.95 12.29 23.30
N PRO A 95 17.26 13.59 23.44
CA PRO A 95 18.62 14.07 23.75
C PRO A 95 19.14 13.63 25.13
N ILE A 96 18.25 13.36 26.08
CA ILE A 96 18.59 13.01 27.47
C ILE A 96 18.28 11.54 27.79
N PHE A 97 17.28 10.98 27.11
CA PHE A 97 16.69 9.70 27.48
C PHE A 97 16.96 8.69 26.39
N GLU A 98 17.50 7.55 26.79
CA GLU A 98 17.63 6.38 25.95
C GLU A 98 16.56 5.39 26.41
N ARG A 99 15.65 5.00 25.52
CA ARG A 99 14.62 4.02 25.84
C ARG A 99 15.06 2.64 25.37
N ASP A 100 15.06 1.70 26.30
CA ASP A 100 15.25 0.28 26.01
C ASP A 100 14.05 -0.49 26.57
N ASN A 101 13.22 -1.01 25.67
CA ASN A 101 11.97 -1.68 26.01
C ASN A 101 11.08 -0.82 26.92
N GLN A 102 10.89 -1.27 28.17
CA GLN A 102 10.10 -0.63 29.21
C GLN A 102 10.93 0.32 30.09
N ASN A 103 12.25 0.39 29.89
CA ASN A 103 13.17 1.17 30.70
C ASN A 103 13.56 2.48 30.02
N LEU A 104 13.77 3.52 30.82
CA LEU A 104 14.35 4.79 30.41
C LEU A 104 15.67 4.99 31.14
N TYR A 105 16.74 5.12 30.36
CA TYR A 105 18.07 5.44 30.85
C TYR A 105 18.34 6.92 30.64
N CYS A 106 19.00 7.55 31.62
CA CYS A 106 19.58 8.88 31.45
C CYS A 106 20.94 8.92 32.14
N ARG A 107 21.89 9.65 31.55
CA ARG A 107 23.20 9.88 32.16
C ARG A 107 23.18 11.23 32.85
N ILE A 108 23.28 11.21 34.19
CA ILE A 108 23.36 12.42 35.00
C ILE A 108 24.83 12.62 35.39
N PRO A 109 25.50 13.69 34.94
CA PRO A 109 26.83 14.01 35.43
C PRO A 109 26.72 14.49 36.88
N VAL A 110 27.34 13.75 37.81
CA VAL A 110 27.39 14.11 39.23
C VAL A 110 28.79 14.60 39.57
N SER A 111 28.89 15.71 40.30
CA SER A 111 30.18 16.22 40.75
C SER A 111 30.80 15.29 41.80
N MET A 112 32.13 15.18 41.83
CA MET A 112 32.82 14.29 42.78
C MET A 112 32.46 14.61 44.25
N ILE A 113 32.29 15.90 44.58
CA ILE A 113 31.94 16.37 45.93
C ILE A 113 30.53 15.93 46.32
N THR A 114 29.62 15.79 45.34
CA THR A 114 28.24 15.31 45.57
C THR A 114 28.18 13.78 45.65
N ALA A 115 29.15 13.08 45.07
CA ALA A 115 29.18 11.62 44.99
C ALA A 115 29.92 10.92 46.15
N ALA A 116 30.84 11.63 46.81
CA ALA A 116 31.64 11.14 47.95
C ALA A 116 30.88 11.22 49.28
#